data_AF-A0A3D5SQR7-F1
#
_entry.id   AF-A0A3D5SQR7-F1
#
_cell.length_a   1.000
_cell.length_b   1.000
_cell.length_c   1.000
_cell.angle_alpha   90.00
_cell.angle_beta   90.00
_cell.angle_gamma   90.00
#
_symmetry.space_group_name_H-M   'P 1'
#
loop_
_entity.id
_entity.type
_entity.pdbx_description
1 polymer ?
#
loop_
_entity_poly.entity_id
_entity_poly.type
_entity_poly.pdbx_seq_one_letter_code
_entity_poly.pdbx_strand_id
1 'polypeptide(L)'
;MKARDNQQEERLLIEAAQKDPGRFAELYELHFERIYAYVARRVRQRSAAEELTAHVFHQALANLGKFKWRGAPFAAWLFRIAANAIADHSRRMSRELPESSSPASRLFVAGDAIHVEEIERRARLFRCVDQLPADQRRVIQLRFSEEKSIREIAGELGRSEGAVKQLQFRALENLRGRLGDKSGGE
;
A
#
# COMPACT_ATOMS: atom_id res chain seq x y z
N MET A 1 13.49 -14.58 0.45
CA MET A 1 12.35 -15.47 0.76
C MET A 1 11.20 -14.74 1.48
N LYS A 2 11.47 -14.08 2.63
CA LYS A 2 10.43 -13.49 3.52
C LYS A 2 9.38 -12.56 2.88
N ALA A 3 9.72 -11.73 1.88
CA ALA A 3 8.78 -10.74 1.36
C ALA A 3 7.69 -11.31 0.42
N ARG A 4 7.96 -12.41 -0.29
CA ARG A 4 6.95 -13.05 -1.16
C ARG A 4 6.03 -14.00 -0.41
N ASP A 5 6.59 -14.76 0.53
CA ASP A 5 5.79 -15.60 1.43
C ASP A 5 4.77 -14.72 2.15
N ASN A 6 5.19 -13.55 2.65
CA ASN A 6 4.31 -12.62 3.33
C ASN A 6 3.19 -12.01 2.44
N GLN A 7 3.42 -11.82 1.13
CA GLN A 7 2.37 -11.33 0.21
C GLN A 7 1.40 -12.43 -0.24
N GLN A 8 1.90 -13.66 -0.43
CA GLN A 8 1.04 -14.80 -0.75
C GLN A 8 0.19 -15.19 0.46
N GLU A 9 0.77 -15.14 1.65
CA GLU A 9 0.08 -15.33 2.93
C GLU A 9 -0.98 -14.25 3.15
N GLU A 10 -0.65 -12.96 3.04
CA GLU A 10 -1.62 -11.85 3.14
C GLU A 10 -2.80 -12.02 2.18
N ARG A 11 -2.53 -12.52 0.96
CA ARG A 11 -3.58 -12.80 -0.03
C ARG A 11 -4.49 -13.95 0.40
N LEU A 12 -3.94 -15.04 0.93
CA LEU A 12 -4.75 -16.18 1.42
C LEU A 12 -5.63 -15.74 2.58
N LEU A 13 -5.11 -14.92 3.49
CA LEU A 13 -5.87 -14.35 4.60
C LEU A 13 -7.05 -13.51 4.10
N ILE A 14 -6.83 -12.69 3.07
CA ILE A 14 -7.90 -11.89 2.45
C ILE A 14 -8.95 -12.76 1.79
N GLU A 15 -8.54 -13.74 0.97
CA GLU A 15 -9.49 -14.64 0.30
C GLU A 15 -10.30 -15.46 1.31
N ALA A 16 -9.69 -15.85 2.43
CA ALA A 16 -10.37 -16.53 3.51
C ALA A 16 -11.35 -15.60 4.25
N ALA A 17 -10.93 -14.38 4.60
CA ALA A 17 -11.76 -13.38 5.26
C ALA A 17 -12.90 -12.83 4.37
N GLN A 18 -12.76 -12.89 3.04
CA GLN A 18 -13.83 -12.58 2.09
C GLN A 18 -14.95 -13.62 2.09
N LYS A 19 -14.63 -14.89 2.39
CA LYS A 19 -15.61 -15.99 2.48
C LYS A 19 -16.20 -16.12 3.88
N ASP A 20 -15.38 -15.86 4.89
CA ASP A 20 -15.73 -15.94 6.30
C ASP A 20 -15.21 -14.70 7.05
N PRO A 21 -16.09 -13.72 7.35
CA PRO A 21 -15.72 -12.52 8.09
C PRO A 21 -15.02 -12.80 9.44
N GLY A 22 -15.24 -13.97 10.04
CA GLY A 22 -14.57 -14.40 11.28
C GLY A 22 -13.05 -14.53 11.14
N ARG A 23 -12.53 -14.69 9.92
CA ARG A 23 -11.09 -14.79 9.64
C ARG A 23 -10.40 -13.45 9.46
N PHE A 24 -11.13 -12.34 9.61
CA PHE A 24 -10.54 -11.00 9.51
C PHE A 24 -9.56 -10.67 10.64
N ALA A 25 -9.63 -11.37 11.77
CA ALA A 25 -8.76 -11.13 12.93
C ALA A 25 -7.27 -11.17 12.56
N GLU A 26 -6.85 -12.09 11.70
CA GLU A 26 -5.45 -12.22 11.27
C GLU A 26 -4.98 -10.99 10.45
N LEU A 27 -5.87 -10.42 9.63
CA LEU A 27 -5.61 -9.18 8.89
C LEU A 27 -5.60 -7.95 9.79
N TYR A 28 -6.42 -7.97 10.84
CA TYR A 28 -6.43 -6.93 11.86
C TYR A 28 -5.08 -6.90 12.59
N GLU A 29 -4.63 -8.03 13.15
CA GLU A 29 -3.36 -8.14 13.88
C GLU A 29 -2.17 -7.72 13.00
N LEU A 30 -2.16 -8.13 11.72
CA LEU A 30 -1.08 -7.81 10.79
C LEU A 30 -0.95 -6.30 10.49
N HIS A 31 -2.02 -5.52 10.65
CA HIS A 31 -2.07 -4.13 10.21
C HIS A 31 -2.38 -3.12 11.30
N PHE A 32 -2.87 -3.57 12.46
CA PHE A 32 -3.34 -2.73 13.54
C PHE A 32 -2.31 -1.67 13.93
N GLU A 33 -1.11 -2.10 14.34
CA GLU A 33 -0.04 -1.21 14.80
C GLU A 33 0.28 -0.11 13.78
N ARG A 34 0.36 -0.49 12.50
CA ARG A 34 0.72 0.44 11.43
C ARG A 34 -0.39 1.45 11.13
N ILE A 35 -1.64 1.01 11.15
CA ILE A 35 -2.80 1.90 10.94
C ILE A 35 -3.03 2.80 12.17
N TYR A 36 -2.95 2.25 13.38
CA TYR A 36 -3.06 3.00 14.61
C TYR A 36 -1.98 4.09 14.71
N ALA A 37 -0.71 3.74 14.46
CA ALA A 37 0.38 4.72 14.45
C ALA A 37 0.16 5.83 13.41
N TYR A 38 -0.38 5.49 12.24
CA TYR A 38 -0.71 6.46 11.19
C TYR A 38 -1.83 7.43 11.61
N VAL A 39 -2.90 6.90 12.23
CA VAL A 39 -4.02 7.71 12.75
C VAL A 39 -3.58 8.56 13.93
N ALA A 40 -2.90 7.98 14.91
CA ALA A 40 -2.45 8.65 16.14
C ALA A 40 -1.47 9.81 15.87
N ARG A 41 -0.66 9.72 14.80
CA ARG A 41 0.20 10.85 14.38
C ARG A 41 -0.60 12.04 13.83
N ARG A 42 -1.79 11.80 13.29
CA ARG A 42 -2.64 12.81 12.62
C ARG A 42 -3.74 13.34 13.53
N VAL A 43 -4.10 12.60 14.57
CA VAL A 43 -5.19 12.94 15.48
C VAL A 43 -4.61 13.07 16.88
N ARG A 44 -4.60 14.30 17.41
CA ARG A 44 -3.91 14.66 18.66
C ARG A 44 -4.45 13.96 19.91
N GLN A 45 -5.71 13.53 19.88
CA GLN A 45 -6.37 12.89 21.00
C GLN A 45 -6.32 11.37 20.87
N ARG A 46 -5.83 10.69 21.91
CA ARG A 46 -5.73 9.22 21.94
C ARG A 46 -7.08 8.54 21.73
N SER A 47 -8.12 9.00 22.42
CA SER A 47 -9.49 8.47 22.28
C SER A 47 -9.99 8.54 20.83
N ALA A 48 -9.78 9.69 20.17
CA ALA A 48 -10.15 9.85 18.77
C ALA A 48 -9.30 8.97 17.84
N ALA A 49 -8.03 8.73 18.16
CA ALA A 49 -7.20 7.81 17.39
C ALA A 49 -7.67 6.34 17.53
N GLU A 50 -8.05 5.92 18.73
CA GLU A 50 -8.62 4.59 19.00
C GLU A 50 -9.96 4.42 18.24
N GLU A 51 -10.86 5.40 18.35
CA GLU A 51 -12.16 5.40 17.66
C GLU A 51 -12.00 5.34 16.13
N LEU A 52 -11.15 6.19 15.56
CA LEU A 52 -10.94 6.22 14.12
C LEU A 52 -10.26 4.95 13.62
N THR A 53 -9.34 4.37 14.39
CA THR A 53 -8.72 3.09 14.05
C THR A 53 -9.77 1.99 14.03
N ALA A 54 -10.63 1.91 15.05
CA ALA A 54 -11.76 0.97 15.07
C ALA A 54 -12.69 1.19 13.86
N HIS A 55 -13.00 2.45 13.53
CA HIS A 55 -13.81 2.80 12.36
C HIS A 55 -13.17 2.33 11.05
N VAL A 56 -11.86 2.48 10.89
CA VAL A 56 -11.12 2.02 9.69
C VAL A 56 -11.24 0.53 9.52
N PHE A 57 -10.99 -0.26 10.57
CA PHE A 57 -11.08 -1.72 10.48
C PHE A 57 -12.52 -2.21 10.33
N HIS A 58 -13.49 -1.52 10.94
CA HIS A 58 -14.91 -1.79 10.71
C HIS A 58 -15.30 -1.55 9.24
N GLN A 59 -14.88 -0.42 8.65
CA GLN A 59 -15.11 -0.16 7.22
C GLN A 59 -14.37 -1.15 6.32
N ALA A 60 -13.15 -1.55 6.70
CA ALA A 60 -12.39 -2.55 5.97
C ALA A 60 -13.12 -3.88 5.96
N LEU A 61 -13.57 -4.38 7.12
CA LEU A 61 -14.36 -5.60 7.23
C LEU A 61 -15.63 -5.53 6.37
N ALA A 62 -16.41 -4.45 6.50
CA ALA A 62 -17.66 -4.27 5.77
C ALA A 62 -17.48 -4.21 4.23
N ASN A 63 -16.32 -3.74 3.75
CA ASN A 63 -16.04 -3.60 2.33
C ASN A 63 -15.09 -4.67 1.78
N LEU A 64 -14.64 -5.60 2.61
CA LEU A 64 -13.64 -6.60 2.24
C LEU A 64 -14.12 -7.48 1.08
N GLY A 65 -15.41 -7.85 1.06
CA GLY A 65 -16.00 -8.63 -0.05
C GLY A 65 -15.94 -7.91 -1.41
N LYS A 66 -15.78 -6.58 -1.43
CA LYS A 66 -15.63 -5.77 -2.65
C LYS A 66 -14.16 -5.50 -2.98
N PHE A 67 -13.24 -5.79 -2.06
CA PHE A 67 -11.81 -5.60 -2.30
C PHE A 67 -11.34 -6.50 -3.44
N LYS A 68 -10.62 -5.91 -4.39
CA LYS A 68 -10.00 -6.63 -5.50
C LYS A 68 -8.54 -6.25 -5.56
N TRP A 69 -7.68 -7.26 -5.68
CA TRP A 69 -6.27 -7.04 -5.91
C TRP A 69 -6.08 -6.42 -7.30
N ARG A 70 -5.83 -5.12 -7.33
CA ARG A 70 -5.55 -4.37 -8.57
C ARG A 70 -4.08 -3.97 -8.65
N GLY A 71 -3.21 -4.80 -8.06
CA GLY A 71 -1.75 -4.65 -7.96
C GLY A 71 -1.28 -3.65 -6.89
N ALA A 72 -2.17 -3.17 -6.03
CA ALA A 72 -1.80 -2.40 -4.83
C ALA A 72 -1.83 -3.35 -3.62
N PRO A 73 -0.86 -3.24 -2.68
CA PRO A 73 -0.91 -3.98 -1.42
C PRO A 73 -2.19 -3.67 -0.64
N PHE A 74 -2.71 -4.64 0.12
CA PHE A 74 -3.88 -4.46 0.98
C PHE A 74 -3.70 -3.30 1.97
N ALA A 75 -2.48 -3.16 2.50
CA ALA A 75 -2.03 -2.00 3.26
C ALA A 75 -2.46 -0.65 2.66
N ALA A 76 -2.23 -0.44 1.37
CA ALA A 76 -2.54 0.83 0.71
C ALA A 76 -4.05 1.11 0.68
N TRP A 77 -4.86 0.06 0.62
CA TRP A 77 -6.31 0.18 0.73
C TRP A 77 -6.74 0.58 2.14
N LEU A 78 -6.18 -0.03 3.19
CA LEU A 78 -6.44 0.36 4.58
C LEU A 78 -6.02 1.81 4.87
N PHE A 79 -4.85 2.24 4.40
CA PHE A 79 -4.40 3.62 4.54
C PHE A 79 -5.34 4.62 3.85
N ARG A 80 -5.94 4.25 2.72
CA ARG A 80 -6.93 5.10 2.05
C ARG A 80 -8.22 5.24 2.86
N ILE A 81 -8.69 4.15 3.47
CA ILE A 81 -9.82 4.19 4.40
C ILE A 81 -9.47 5.11 5.60
N ALA A 82 -8.27 4.96 6.16
CA ALA A 82 -7.79 5.80 7.26
C ALA A 82 -7.67 7.28 6.89
N ALA A 83 -7.13 7.60 5.72
CA ALA A 83 -7.05 8.98 5.24
C ALA A 83 -8.44 9.62 5.10
N ASN A 84 -9.42 8.88 4.56
CA ASN A 84 -10.79 9.35 4.45
C ASN A 84 -11.42 9.59 5.84
N ALA A 85 -11.27 8.65 6.77
CA ALA A 85 -11.80 8.76 8.13
C ALA A 85 -11.21 9.98 8.88
N ILE A 86 -9.91 10.22 8.75
CA ILE A 86 -9.23 11.39 9.33
C ILE A 86 -9.73 12.70 8.70
N ALA A 87 -9.89 12.73 7.37
CA ALA A 87 -10.40 13.90 6.67
C ALA A 87 -11.84 14.23 7.10
N ASP A 88 -12.68 13.21 7.26
CA ASP A 88 -14.04 13.36 7.79
C ASP A 88 -14.04 13.88 9.23
N HIS A 89 -13.20 13.33 10.10
CA HIS A 89 -13.05 13.80 11.49
C HIS A 89 -12.60 15.27 11.55
N SER A 90 -11.57 15.64 10.77
CA SER A 90 -11.07 17.02 10.70
C SER A 90 -12.14 18.01 10.20
N ARG A 91 -12.94 17.61 9.20
CA ARG A 91 -14.08 18.40 8.71
C ARG A 91 -15.15 18.61 9.77
N ARG A 92 -15.48 17.57 10.56
CA ARG A 92 -16.44 17.69 11.67
C ARG A 92 -15.92 18.63 12.74
N MET A 93 -14.68 18.44 13.18
CA MET A 93 -14.09 19.30 14.19
C MET A 93 -14.05 20.78 13.77
N SER A 94 -13.73 21.04 12.51
CA SER A 94 -13.68 22.41 11.98
C SER A 94 -15.05 23.09 11.90
N ARG A 95 -16.16 22.34 11.89
CA ARG A 95 -17.53 22.89 11.93
C ARG A 95 -18.01 23.14 13.36
N GLU A 96 -17.42 22.46 14.33
CA GLU A 96 -17.79 22.53 15.76
C GLU A 96 -16.95 23.58 16.54
N LEU A 97 -15.84 24.06 15.96
CA LEU A 97 -14.99 25.09 16.56
C LEU A 97 -15.40 26.51 16.11
N PRO A 98 -15.62 27.47 17.03
CA PRO A 98 -15.80 28.88 16.69
C PRO A 98 -14.57 29.43 15.94
N GLU A 99 -14.76 30.46 15.11
CA GLU A 99 -13.72 31.10 14.27
C GLU A 99 -12.44 31.56 15.00
N SER A 100 -12.42 31.59 16.34
CA SER A 100 -11.29 32.02 17.18
C SER A 100 -10.14 31.00 17.34
N SER A 101 -10.13 29.91 16.57
CA SER A 101 -9.14 28.83 16.72
C SER A 101 -7.88 29.04 15.86
N SER A 102 -6.71 29.09 16.53
CA SER A 102 -5.37 29.40 15.96
C SER A 102 -5.00 28.63 14.68
N PRO A 103 -4.29 29.26 13.71
CA PRO A 103 -3.78 28.62 12.48
C PRO A 103 -2.87 27.39 12.73
N ALA A 104 -2.23 27.31 13.91
CA ALA A 104 -1.36 26.19 14.30
C ALA A 104 -2.10 24.83 14.34
N SER A 105 -3.43 24.86 14.47
CA SER A 105 -4.30 23.68 14.41
C SER A 105 -4.41 23.08 13.01
N ARG A 106 -4.23 23.91 11.96
CA ARG A 106 -4.47 23.53 10.55
C ARG A 106 -3.21 23.03 9.83
N LEU A 107 -2.03 23.40 10.31
CA LEU A 107 -0.76 23.31 9.56
C LEU A 107 -0.06 21.93 9.59
N PHE A 108 -0.40 21.03 10.52
CA PHE A 108 0.35 19.76 10.66
C PHE A 108 -0.11 18.62 9.73
N VAL A 109 -1.15 18.84 8.91
CA VAL A 109 -1.56 17.88 7.87
C VAL A 109 -0.50 17.77 6.75
N ALA A 110 0.33 18.79 6.56
CA ALA A 110 1.26 18.90 5.43
C ALA A 110 2.49 17.97 5.53
N GLY A 111 3.02 17.70 6.73
CA GLY A 111 4.21 16.84 6.90
C GLY A 111 3.93 15.35 6.67
N ASP A 112 2.66 14.96 6.67
CA ASP A 112 2.21 13.57 6.73
C ASP A 112 1.50 13.11 5.44
N ALA A 113 1.17 14.04 4.53
CA ALA A 113 0.80 13.73 3.15
C ALA A 113 1.91 12.96 2.41
N ILE A 114 3.17 13.24 2.77
CA ILE A 114 4.38 12.59 2.23
C ILE A 114 4.37 11.07 2.46
N HIS A 115 3.84 10.60 3.59
CA HIS A 115 3.81 9.16 3.88
C HIS A 115 2.72 8.44 3.09
N VAL A 116 1.56 9.06 2.90
CA VAL A 116 0.48 8.53 2.04
C VAL A 116 0.94 8.51 0.59
N GLU A 117 1.53 9.60 0.11
CA GLU A 117 2.06 9.69 -1.25
C GLU A 117 3.15 8.65 -1.50
N GLU A 118 4.06 8.41 -0.56
CA GLU A 118 5.07 7.36 -0.67
C GLU A 118 4.44 5.95 -0.62
N ILE A 119 3.42 5.71 0.20
CA ILE A 119 2.67 4.44 0.20
C ILE A 119 1.94 4.23 -1.12
N GLU A 120 1.31 5.27 -1.66
CA GLU A 120 0.63 5.23 -2.95
C GLU A 120 1.61 5.07 -4.11
N ARG A 121 2.78 5.71 -4.03
CA ARG A 121 3.89 5.58 -4.98
C ARG A 121 4.44 4.16 -4.98
N ARG A 122 4.66 3.58 -3.79
CA ARG A 122 5.02 2.16 -3.65
C ARG A 122 3.92 1.26 -4.21
N ALA A 123 2.65 1.53 -3.90
CA ALA A 123 1.53 0.77 -4.45
C ALA A 123 1.43 0.92 -5.98
N ARG A 124 1.71 2.09 -6.55
CA ARG A 124 1.83 2.31 -8.01
C ARG A 124 2.95 1.48 -8.60
N LEU A 125 4.12 1.46 -7.96
CA LEU A 125 5.24 0.64 -8.40
C LEU A 125 4.87 -0.85 -8.44
N PHE A 126 4.25 -1.38 -7.37
CA PHE A 126 3.77 -2.77 -7.34
C PHE A 126 2.78 -3.06 -8.48
N ARG A 127 1.83 -2.15 -8.75
CA ARG A 127 0.90 -2.28 -9.89
C ARG A 127 1.63 -2.37 -11.22
N CYS A 128 2.63 -1.52 -11.43
CA CYS A 128 3.38 -1.51 -12.66
C CYS A 128 4.17 -2.81 -12.84
N VAL A 129 4.74 -3.36 -11.77
CA VAL A 129 5.43 -4.67 -11.78
C VAL A 129 4.46 -5.81 -12.12
N ASP A 130 3.26 -5.80 -11.53
CA ASP A 130 2.20 -6.80 -11.81
C ASP A 130 1.65 -6.75 -13.24
N GLN A 131 1.92 -5.68 -13.99
CA GLN A 131 1.51 -5.54 -15.38
C GLN A 131 2.66 -5.77 -16.38
N LEU A 132 3.87 -6.06 -15.91
CA LEU A 132 4.97 -6.47 -16.77
C LEU A 132 4.68 -7.83 -17.42
N PRO A 133 5.19 -8.09 -18.64
CA PRO A 133 5.24 -9.44 -19.21
C PRO A 133 5.84 -10.45 -18.22
N ALA A 134 5.36 -11.69 -18.24
CA ALA A 134 5.70 -12.71 -17.22
C ALA A 134 7.22 -12.88 -17.03
N ASP A 135 7.97 -12.98 -18.12
CA ASP A 135 9.44 -13.13 -18.09
C ASP A 135 10.14 -11.91 -17.48
N GLN A 136 9.67 -10.70 -17.82
CA GLN A 136 10.21 -9.45 -17.29
C GLN A 136 9.91 -9.31 -15.80
N ARG A 137 8.66 -9.60 -15.41
CA ARG A 137 8.24 -9.61 -14.00
C ARG A 137 9.09 -10.58 -13.19
N ARG A 138 9.30 -11.80 -13.70
CA ARG A 138 10.07 -12.84 -13.03
C ARG A 138 11.53 -12.42 -12.80
N VAL A 139 12.17 -11.78 -13.79
CA VAL A 139 13.54 -11.26 -13.64
C VAL A 139 13.61 -10.14 -12.59
N ILE A 140 12.68 -9.18 -12.60
CA ILE A 140 12.63 -8.12 -11.57
C ILE A 140 12.43 -8.71 -10.17
N GLN A 141 11.53 -9.67 -10.07
CA GLN A 141 11.22 -10.40 -8.85
C GLN A 141 12.46 -11.11 -8.29
N LEU A 142 13.18 -11.89 -9.10
CA LEU A 142 14.38 -12.60 -8.67
C LEU A 142 15.51 -11.63 -8.31
N ARG A 143 15.67 -10.55 -9.08
CA ARG A 143 16.75 -9.58 -8.88
C ARG A 143 16.58 -8.71 -7.64
N PHE A 144 15.37 -8.22 -7.39
CA PHE A 144 15.12 -7.18 -6.39
C PHE A 144 14.34 -7.65 -5.16
N SER A 145 13.61 -8.78 -5.23
CA SER A 145 12.94 -9.36 -4.04
C SER A 145 13.69 -10.55 -3.44
N GLU A 146 14.43 -11.29 -4.28
CA GLU A 146 15.26 -12.41 -3.84
C GLU A 146 16.77 -12.09 -3.88
N GLU A 147 17.15 -10.89 -4.31
CA GLU A 147 18.53 -10.38 -4.32
C GLU A 147 19.53 -11.24 -5.14
N LYS A 148 19.04 -12.05 -6.09
CA LYS A 148 19.86 -12.95 -6.91
C LYS A 148 20.73 -12.20 -7.92
N SER A 149 21.93 -12.72 -8.18
CA SER A 149 22.80 -12.27 -9.26
C SER A 149 22.25 -12.63 -10.64
N ILE A 150 22.70 -11.93 -11.69
CA ILE A 150 22.29 -12.21 -13.07
C ILE A 150 22.64 -13.65 -13.46
N ARG A 151 23.77 -14.18 -12.97
CA ARG A 151 24.20 -15.56 -13.20
C ARG A 151 23.24 -16.56 -12.55
N GLU A 152 22.84 -16.34 -11.30
CA GLU A 152 21.88 -17.22 -10.62
C GLU A 152 20.52 -17.20 -11.30
N ILE A 153 20.06 -16.02 -11.74
CA ILE A 153 18.80 -15.88 -12.49
C ILE A 153 18.89 -16.59 -13.85
N ALA A 154 20.02 -16.48 -14.54
CA ALA A 154 20.27 -17.17 -15.80
C ALA A 154 20.20 -18.68 -15.63
N GLY A 155 20.85 -19.20 -14.59
CA GLY A 155 20.79 -20.63 -14.22
C GLY A 155 19.36 -21.09 -13.89
N GLU A 156 18.63 -20.32 -13.08
CA GLU A 156 17.27 -20.68 -12.67
C GLU A 156 16.26 -20.64 -13.83
N LEU A 157 16.41 -19.69 -14.76
CA LEU A 157 15.50 -19.53 -15.90
C LEU A 157 15.91 -20.35 -17.13
N GLY A 158 17.05 -21.04 -17.09
CA GLY A 158 17.60 -21.74 -18.25
C GLY A 158 17.91 -20.81 -19.43
N ARG A 159 18.36 -19.58 -19.16
CA ARG A 159 18.65 -18.55 -20.17
C ARG A 159 20.09 -18.06 -20.06
N SER A 160 20.60 -17.41 -21.11
CA SER A 160 21.92 -16.76 -21.04
C SER A 160 21.89 -15.51 -20.14
N GLU A 161 23.02 -15.16 -19.52
CA GLU A 161 23.15 -13.93 -18.75
C GLU A 161 22.80 -12.68 -19.58
N GLY A 162 23.10 -12.70 -20.89
CA GLY A 162 22.73 -11.63 -21.83
C GLY A 162 21.22 -11.49 -22.01
N ALA A 163 20.50 -12.62 -22.11
CA ALA A 163 19.04 -12.60 -22.20
C ALA A 163 18.40 -12.07 -20.90
N VAL A 164 18.94 -12.42 -19.73
CA VAL A 164 18.48 -11.90 -18.43
C VAL A 164 18.73 -10.39 -18.32
N LYS A 165 19.91 -9.91 -18.71
CA LYS A 165 20.22 -8.46 -18.77
C LYS A 165 19.22 -7.72 -19.65
N GLN A 166 18.89 -8.28 -20.82
CA GLN A 166 17.94 -7.67 -21.75
C GLN A 166 16.52 -7.62 -21.18
N LEU A 167 16.07 -8.71 -20.52
CA LEU A 167 14.77 -8.74 -19.83
C LEU A 167 14.70 -7.73 -18.70
N GLN A 168 15.75 -7.64 -17.88
CA GLN A 168 15.84 -6.67 -16.80
C GLN A 168 15.79 -5.23 -17.33
N PHE A 169 16.54 -4.95 -18.40
CA PHE A 169 16.55 -3.64 -19.03
C PHE A 169 15.15 -3.24 -19.53
N ARG A 170 14.51 -4.10 -20.32
CA ARG A 170 13.14 -3.87 -20.83
C ARG A 170 12.11 -3.71 -19.72
N ALA A 171 12.26 -4.47 -18.63
CA ALA A 171 11.39 -4.34 -17.47
C ALA A 171 11.53 -2.96 -16.81
N LEU A 172 12.77 -2.48 -16.61
CA LEU A 172 13.03 -1.16 -16.04
C LEU A 172 12.54 -0.02 -16.95
N GLU A 173 12.69 -0.13 -18.28
CA GLU A 173 12.12 0.84 -19.22
C GLU A 173 10.59 0.89 -19.13
N ASN A 174 9.92 -0.27 -19.10
CA ASN A 174 8.46 -0.33 -18.94
C ASN A 174 7.99 0.28 -17.63
N LEU A 175 8.69 0.01 -16.52
CA LEU A 175 8.38 0.60 -15.22
C LEU A 175 8.57 2.11 -15.22
N ARG A 176 9.67 2.61 -15.83
CA ARG A 176 9.92 4.06 -15.96
C ARG A 176 8.85 4.75 -16.77
N GLY A 177 8.48 4.20 -17.93
CA GLY A 177 7.41 4.76 -18.76
C GLY A 177 6.10 4.88 -17.98
N ARG A 178 5.68 3.80 -17.30
CA ARG A 178 4.42 3.77 -16.55
C ARG A 178 4.39 4.65 -15.29
N LEU A 179 5.55 4.91 -14.68
CA LEU A 179 5.67 5.77 -13.51
C LEU A 179 5.85 7.24 -13.87
N GLY A 180 6.39 7.56 -15.05
CA GLY A 180 6.56 8.93 -15.54
C GLY A 180 5.31 9.55 -16.15
N ASP A 181 4.32 8.75 -16.56
CA ASP A 181 3.17 9.20 -17.38
C ASP A 181 2.00 9.82 -16.59
N LYS A 182 2.22 10.30 -15.35
CA LYS A 182 1.18 10.96 -14.53
C LYS A 182 1.66 12.18 -13.74
N SER A 183 2.63 12.93 -14.27
CA SER A 183 2.99 14.26 -13.76
C SER A 183 2.51 15.41 -14.66
N GLY A 184 1.69 15.14 -15.69
CA GLY A 184 1.09 16.17 -16.53
C GLY A 184 -0.27 15.70 -17.05
N GLY A 185 -1.35 16.25 -16.51
CA GLY A 185 -2.71 15.91 -16.90
C GLY A 185 -3.74 16.52 -15.96
N GLU A 186 -3.92 17.83 -16.17
CA GLU A 186 -5.02 18.73 -15.71
C GLU A 186 -5.09 19.13 -14.23
#